data_AF-A0A8U0W7I9-F1
#
_entry.id   AF-A0A8U0W7I9-F1
#
_cell.length_a   1.000
_cell.length_b   1.000
_cell.length_c   1.000
_cell.angle_alpha   90.00
_cell.angle_beta   90.00
_cell.angle_gamma   90.00
#
_symmetry.space_group_name_H-M   'P 1'
#
loop_
_entity.id
_entity.type
_entity.pdbx_description
1 polymer ?
#
loop_
_entity_poly.entity_id
_entity_poly.type
_entity_poly.pdbx_seq_one_letter_code
_entity_poly.pdbx_strand_id
1 'polypeptide(L)'
;MAEGGNSSEIGQLDKDFQELAKKLETDFLPNLSYREKLLATEWLVKLRNTKGDIAELKLRNRFTKHFLETPKVFSGAKFKDLPANFQDSLEELRQLLPKTPDEALNPTKEEKLSYISQLFANLPDRGQFLASLPVPRAGSFYILLTSPIQETNNEEKKD
;
A
#
# COMPACT_ATOMS: atom_id res chain seq x y z
N MET A 1 10.94 -19.55 29.67
CA MET A 1 12.19 -18.92 29.19
C MET A 1 12.04 -18.64 27.70
N ALA A 2 11.60 -17.44 27.31
CA ALA A 2 11.33 -17.08 25.91
C ALA A 2 11.80 -15.65 25.56
N GLU A 3 12.65 -15.03 26.39
CA GLU A 3 13.03 -13.62 26.22
C GLU A 3 14.22 -13.40 25.27
N GLY A 4 14.98 -14.47 24.95
CA GLY A 4 16.16 -14.37 24.08
C GLY A 4 15.88 -14.26 22.59
N GLY A 5 14.69 -14.67 22.12
CA GLY A 5 14.32 -14.60 20.70
C GLY A 5 13.93 -13.18 20.25
N ASN A 6 13.15 -12.49 21.09
CA ASN A 6 12.62 -11.17 20.75
C ASN A 6 13.72 -10.08 20.72
N SER A 7 14.70 -10.16 21.61
CA SER A 7 15.81 -9.18 21.63
C SER A 7 16.71 -9.28 20.39
N SER A 8 16.92 -10.50 19.89
CA SER A 8 17.67 -10.73 18.65
C SER A 8 16.91 -10.20 17.42
N GLU A 9 15.61 -10.46 17.34
CA GLU A 9 14.76 -9.97 16.24
C GLU A 9 14.69 -8.43 16.22
N ILE A 10 14.48 -7.80 17.37
CA ILE A 10 14.48 -6.34 17.52
C ILE A 10 15.81 -5.75 17.04
N GLY A 11 16.94 -6.33 17.48
CA GLY A 11 18.27 -5.88 17.07
C GLY A 11 18.51 -5.99 15.57
N GLN A 12 17.96 -7.02 14.90
CA GLN A 12 18.04 -7.14 13.46
C GLN A 12 17.17 -6.09 12.75
N LEU A 13 15.93 -5.89 13.21
CA LEU A 13 15.02 -4.88 12.65
C LEU A 13 15.59 -3.46 12.78
N ASP A 14 16.31 -3.16 13.86
CA ASP A 14 17.03 -1.90 14.03
C ASP A 14 18.20 -1.75 13.06
N LYS A 15 19.00 -2.80 12.85
CA LYS A 15 20.07 -2.77 11.84
C LYS A 15 19.53 -2.53 10.44
N ASP A 16 18.50 -3.27 10.06
CA ASP A 16 17.84 -3.13 8.76
C ASP A 16 17.29 -1.70 8.58
N PHE A 17 16.70 -1.12 9.63
CA PHE A 17 16.25 0.26 9.60
C PHE A 17 17.39 1.24 9.38
N GLN A 18 18.51 1.11 10.09
CA GLN A 18 19.64 2.03 9.94
C GLN A 18 20.20 2.00 8.52
N GLU A 19 20.27 0.81 7.90
CA GLU A 19 20.70 0.69 6.51
C GLU A 19 19.72 1.35 5.53
N LEU A 20 18.41 1.12 5.70
CA LEU A 20 17.37 1.73 4.87
C LEU A 20 17.31 3.25 5.04
N ALA A 21 17.38 3.74 6.28
CA ALA A 21 17.38 5.16 6.59
C ALA A 21 18.60 5.85 5.99
N LYS A 22 19.78 5.23 6.08
CA LYS A 22 21.00 5.74 5.44
C LYS A 22 20.84 5.86 3.92
N LYS A 23 20.32 4.83 3.25
CA LYS A 23 20.04 4.89 1.81
C LYS A 23 19.03 5.98 1.45
N LEU A 24 18.01 6.17 2.30
CA LEU A 24 17.04 7.24 2.08
C LEU A 24 17.70 8.62 2.16
N GLU A 25 18.59 8.83 3.12
CA GLU A 25 19.32 10.09 3.28
C GLU A 25 20.35 10.34 2.18
N THR A 26 21.09 9.31 1.75
CA THR A 26 22.18 9.47 0.78
C THR A 26 21.70 9.44 -0.67
N ASP A 27 20.77 8.55 -1.00
CA ASP A 27 20.46 8.25 -2.40
C ASP A 27 19.12 8.85 -2.80
N PHE A 28 18.15 8.90 -1.87
CA PHE A 28 16.79 9.33 -2.18
C PHE A 28 16.58 10.83 -1.96
N LEU A 29 16.90 11.34 -0.77
CA LEU A 29 16.67 12.74 -0.40
C LEU A 29 17.27 13.74 -1.39
N PRO A 30 18.53 13.61 -1.87
CA PRO A 30 19.12 14.63 -2.75
C PRO A 30 18.32 14.87 -4.03
N ASN A 31 17.67 13.82 -4.54
CA ASN A 31 16.91 13.80 -5.79
C ASN A 31 15.49 14.38 -5.68
N LEU A 32 15.05 14.74 -4.47
CA LEU A 32 13.72 15.30 -4.22
C LEU A 32 13.68 16.83 -4.38
N SER A 33 12.50 17.35 -4.72
CA SER A 33 12.24 18.79 -4.66
C SER A 33 12.23 19.29 -3.20
N TYR A 34 12.31 20.61 -2.98
CA TYR A 34 12.33 21.19 -1.64
C TYR A 34 11.14 20.77 -0.77
N ARG A 35 9.92 20.78 -1.33
CA ARG A 35 8.70 20.36 -0.62
C ARG A 35 8.74 18.87 -0.26
N GLU A 36 9.15 18.03 -1.20
CA GLU A 36 9.25 16.59 -0.98
C GLU A 36 10.34 16.26 0.04
N LYS A 37 11.45 16.99 0.05
CA LYS A 37 12.51 16.88 1.07
C LYS A 37 11.95 17.16 2.46
N LEU A 38 11.17 18.23 2.63
CA LEU A 38 10.55 18.55 3.92
C LEU A 38 9.68 17.38 4.41
N LEU A 39 8.78 16.87 3.55
CA LEU A 39 7.92 15.74 3.90
C LEU A 39 8.74 14.48 4.24
N ALA A 40 9.73 14.16 3.41
CA ALA A 40 10.59 13.00 3.63
C ALA A 40 11.39 13.11 4.94
N THR A 41 11.85 14.30 5.31
CA THR A 41 12.53 14.56 6.58
C THR A 41 11.58 14.40 7.76
N GLU A 42 10.36 14.93 7.71
CA GLU A 42 9.35 14.73 8.77
C GLU A 42 9.03 13.24 8.97
N TRP A 43 8.86 12.49 7.87
CA TRP A 43 8.68 11.05 7.92
C TRP A 43 9.89 10.32 8.50
N LEU A 44 11.12 10.69 8.12
CA LEU A 44 12.33 10.12 8.71
C LEU A 44 12.43 10.37 10.21
N VAL A 45 12.11 11.59 10.66
CA VAL A 45 12.08 11.94 12.09
C VAL A 45 11.08 11.06 12.83
N LYS A 46 9.86 10.92 12.30
CA LYS A 46 8.85 10.03 12.88
C LYS A 46 9.35 8.59 12.96
N LEU A 47 9.87 8.05 11.85
CA LEU A 47 10.35 6.66 11.78
C LEU A 47 11.52 6.40 12.73
N ARG A 48 12.44 7.37 12.91
CA ARG A 48 13.53 7.28 13.89
C ARG A 48 13.05 7.29 15.34
N ASN A 49 11.98 8.03 15.60
CA ASN A 49 11.39 8.14 16.92
C ASN A 49 10.45 6.97 17.27
N THR A 50 10.07 6.16 16.27
CA THR A 50 9.32 4.93 16.51
C THR A 50 10.11 3.97 17.38
N LYS A 51 9.60 3.76 18.59
CA LYS A 51 10.05 2.75 19.55
C LYS A 51 8.80 2.00 19.96
N GLY A 52 8.82 0.69 19.89
CA GLY A 52 7.61 -0.08 20.13
C GLY A 52 7.87 -1.57 20.08
N ASP A 53 6.79 -2.30 19.87
CA ASP A 53 6.82 -3.74 19.68
C ASP A 53 7.40 -4.12 18.31
N ILE A 54 7.57 -5.43 18.11
CA ILE A 54 8.10 -5.97 16.85
C ILE A 54 7.22 -5.58 15.65
N ALA A 55 5.91 -5.41 15.84
CA ALA A 55 4.99 -5.03 14.78
C ALA A 55 5.25 -3.59 14.30
N GLU A 56 5.38 -2.64 15.23
CA GLU A 56 5.74 -1.26 14.89
C GLU A 56 7.11 -1.16 14.22
N LEU A 57 8.11 -1.91 14.70
CA LEU A 57 9.44 -1.92 14.09
C LEU A 57 9.41 -2.51 12.67
N LYS A 58 8.61 -3.55 12.43
CA LYS A 58 8.37 -4.09 11.08
C LYS A 58 7.70 -3.06 10.18
N LEU A 59 6.71 -2.32 10.68
CA LEU A 59 6.07 -1.24 9.93
C LEU A 59 7.04 -0.11 9.61
N ARG A 60 7.87 0.31 10.58
CA ARG A 60 8.92 1.31 10.37
C ARG A 60 9.81 0.94 9.18
N ASN A 61 10.26 -0.30 9.13
CA ASN A 61 11.10 -0.80 8.04
C ASN A 61 10.32 -0.86 6.73
N ARG A 62 9.06 -1.28 6.76
CA ARG A 62 8.18 -1.35 5.59
C ARG A 62 7.91 0.04 4.98
N PHE A 63 7.67 1.07 5.80
CA PHE A 63 7.54 2.45 5.35
C PHE A 63 8.82 2.92 4.66
N THR A 64 9.96 2.74 5.33
CA THR A 64 11.26 3.19 4.80
C THR A 64 11.57 2.52 3.47
N LYS A 65 11.33 1.21 3.38
CA LYS A 65 11.49 0.43 2.15
C LYS A 65 10.55 0.93 1.04
N HIS A 66 9.28 1.16 1.36
CA HIS A 66 8.30 1.67 0.39
C HIS A 66 8.73 3.02 -0.19
N PHE A 67 9.29 3.92 0.62
CA PHE A 67 9.78 5.21 0.14
C PHE A 67 10.94 5.06 -0.85
N LEU A 68 11.87 4.13 -0.61
CA LEU A 68 12.98 3.83 -1.51
C LEU A 68 12.53 3.18 -2.83
N GLU A 69 11.55 2.28 -2.75
CA GLU A 69 11.08 1.49 -3.90
C GLU A 69 10.06 2.24 -4.78
N THR A 70 9.47 3.32 -4.27
CA THR A 70 8.38 4.04 -4.95
C THR A 70 8.87 5.39 -5.48
N PRO A 71 9.08 5.53 -6.80
CA PRO A 71 9.43 6.82 -7.39
C PRO A 71 8.35 7.87 -7.09
N LYS A 72 8.79 9.08 -6.72
CA LYS A 72 7.89 10.22 -6.46
C LYS A 72 6.81 9.96 -5.41
N VAL A 73 7.10 9.12 -4.40
CA VAL A 73 6.15 8.78 -3.34
C VAL A 73 5.51 10.02 -2.68
N PHE A 74 6.31 11.06 -2.40
CA PHE A 74 5.87 12.32 -1.77
C PHE A 74 5.14 13.29 -2.71
N SER A 75 5.07 12.98 -3.99
CA SER A 75 4.17 13.67 -4.94
C SER A 75 2.86 12.89 -5.14
N GLY A 76 2.78 11.64 -4.69
CA GLY A 76 1.61 10.79 -4.82
C GLY A 76 0.49 11.15 -3.85
N ALA A 77 -0.75 10.83 -4.22
CA ALA A 77 -1.95 11.22 -3.46
C ALA A 77 -1.92 10.83 -1.97
N LYS A 78 -1.24 9.74 -1.61
CA LYS A 78 -1.18 9.24 -0.23
C LYS A 78 -0.16 9.96 0.66
N PHE A 79 0.92 10.52 0.10
CA PHE A 79 2.03 11.11 0.86
C PHE A 79 2.34 12.55 0.45
N LYS A 80 1.47 13.18 -0.35
CA LYS A 80 1.58 14.59 -0.77
C LYS A 80 1.47 15.58 0.41
N ASP A 81 0.76 15.15 1.45
CA ASP A 81 0.53 15.89 2.68
C ASP A 81 0.71 14.95 3.87
N LEU A 82 1.02 15.51 5.03
CA LEU A 82 1.08 14.72 6.27
C LEU A 82 -0.34 14.34 6.69
N PRO A 83 -0.58 13.08 7.10
CA PRO A 83 -1.89 12.64 7.54
C PRO A 83 -2.30 13.35 8.85
N ALA A 84 -3.61 13.52 9.09
CA ALA A 84 -4.11 14.21 10.29
C ALA A 84 -3.67 13.50 11.60
N ASN A 85 -3.57 12.17 11.55
CA ASN A 85 -3.08 11.30 12.61
C ASN A 85 -1.56 11.06 12.55
N PHE A 86 -0.78 11.99 11.99
CA PHE A 86 0.67 11.81 11.84
C PHE A 86 1.41 11.62 13.17
N GLN A 87 0.85 12.03 14.31
CA GLN A 87 1.46 11.83 15.63
C GLN A 87 1.13 10.47 16.26
N ASP A 88 0.15 9.75 15.72
CA ASP A 88 -0.30 8.46 16.26
C ASP A 88 0.66 7.31 15.88
N SER A 89 0.36 6.08 16.31
CA SER A 89 1.20 4.90 16.04
C SER A 89 1.37 4.63 14.55
N LEU A 90 2.41 3.87 14.17
CA LEU A 90 2.58 3.49 12.76
C LEU A 90 1.47 2.55 12.28
N GLU A 91 0.82 1.83 13.18
CA GLU A 91 -0.29 0.93 12.87
C GLU A 91 -1.49 1.71 12.30
N GLU A 92 -1.83 2.86 12.87
CA GLU A 92 -2.91 3.74 12.38
C GLU A 92 -2.64 4.30 10.98
N LEU A 93 -1.35 4.35 10.60
CA LEU A 93 -0.89 4.82 9.31
C LEU A 93 -0.67 3.68 8.31
N ARG A 94 -0.78 2.41 8.72
CA ARG A 94 -0.51 1.22 7.89
C ARG A 94 -1.25 1.23 6.56
N GLN A 95 -2.48 1.74 6.54
CA GLN A 95 -3.33 1.89 5.34
C GLN A 95 -2.72 2.76 4.22
N LEU A 96 -1.73 3.60 4.54
CA LEU A 96 -0.99 4.38 3.54
C LEU A 96 -0.11 3.48 2.67
N LEU A 97 0.36 2.36 3.22
CA LEU A 97 1.21 1.41 2.50
C LEU A 97 0.39 0.53 1.54
N PRO A 98 1.02 0.07 0.43
CA PRO A 98 0.45 -1.01 -0.38
C PRO A 98 0.32 -2.27 0.48
N LYS A 99 -0.77 -3.04 0.28
CA LYS A 99 -0.99 -4.30 1.01
C LYS A 99 0.13 -5.31 0.74
N THR A 100 0.51 -6.09 1.75
CA THR A 100 1.36 -7.26 1.54
C THR A 100 0.59 -8.33 0.76
N PRO A 101 1.29 -9.29 0.10
CA PRO A 101 0.62 -10.42 -0.55
C PRO A 101 -0.33 -11.16 0.39
N ASP A 102 0.05 -11.34 1.65
CA ASP A 102 -0.77 -12.02 2.65
C ASP A 102 -2.02 -11.19 3.05
N GLU A 103 -1.86 -9.89 3.24
CA GLU A 103 -2.98 -8.96 3.48
C GLU A 103 -3.95 -8.90 2.28
N ALA A 104 -3.41 -9.01 1.06
CA ALA A 104 -4.21 -9.01 -0.16
C ALA A 104 -5.01 -10.31 -0.34
N LEU A 105 -4.46 -11.45 0.11
CA LEU A 105 -5.14 -12.75 0.08
C LEU A 105 -6.22 -12.86 1.16
N ASN A 106 -6.07 -12.11 2.26
CA ASN A 106 -6.97 -12.16 3.41
C ASN A 106 -7.64 -10.79 3.67
N PRO A 107 -8.48 -10.27 2.74
CA PRO A 107 -9.14 -8.98 2.94
C PRO A 107 -10.15 -9.04 4.09
N THR A 108 -10.29 -7.93 4.81
CA THR A 108 -11.27 -7.84 5.91
C THR A 108 -12.70 -7.90 5.38
N LYS A 109 -13.69 -8.06 6.29
CA LYS A 109 -15.10 -8.11 5.88
C LYS A 109 -15.54 -6.79 5.26
N GLU A 110 -15.13 -5.66 5.82
CA GLU A 110 -15.44 -4.32 5.32
C GLU A 110 -14.85 -4.11 3.92
N GLU A 111 -13.61 -4.58 3.71
CA GLU A 111 -12.95 -4.51 2.42
C GLU A 111 -13.66 -5.38 1.37
N LYS A 112 -14.03 -6.61 1.72
CA LYS A 112 -14.84 -7.47 0.85
C LYS A 112 -16.14 -6.79 0.43
N LEU A 113 -16.84 -6.15 1.36
CA LEU A 113 -18.07 -5.42 1.07
C LEU A 113 -17.83 -4.22 0.15
N SER A 114 -16.75 -3.47 0.39
CA SER A 114 -16.35 -2.36 -0.48
C SER A 114 -16.02 -2.82 -1.89
N TYR A 115 -15.24 -3.90 -2.04
CA TYR A 115 -14.92 -4.49 -3.35
C TYR A 115 -16.17 -4.98 -4.08
N ILE A 116 -17.08 -5.66 -3.39
CA ILE A 116 -18.36 -6.10 -3.99
C ILE A 116 -19.18 -4.89 -4.44
N SER A 117 -19.26 -3.84 -3.61
CA SER A 117 -20.00 -2.62 -3.93
C SER A 117 -19.43 -1.90 -5.15
N GLN A 118 -18.10 -1.78 -5.23
CA GLN A 118 -17.41 -1.21 -6.39
C GLN A 118 -17.58 -2.07 -7.64
N LEU A 119 -17.50 -3.40 -7.50
CA LEU A 119 -17.72 -4.33 -8.60
C LEU A 119 -19.13 -4.18 -9.14
N PHE A 120 -20.15 -4.15 -8.29
CA PHE A 120 -21.52 -3.89 -8.72
C PHE A 120 -21.67 -2.51 -9.36
N ALA A 121 -21.08 -1.46 -8.80
CA ALA A 121 -21.16 -0.12 -9.38
C ALA A 121 -20.55 -0.02 -10.79
N ASN A 122 -19.54 -0.84 -11.09
CA ASN A 122 -18.86 -0.86 -12.39
C ASN A 122 -19.54 -1.77 -13.42
N LEU A 123 -20.53 -2.59 -13.03
CA LEU A 123 -21.31 -3.39 -13.96
C LEU A 123 -22.33 -2.52 -14.71
N PRO A 124 -22.62 -2.80 -16.00
CA PRO A 124 -23.60 -2.03 -16.78
C PRO A 124 -24.99 -1.95 -16.15
N ASP A 125 -25.41 -3.00 -15.45
CA ASP A 125 -26.72 -3.15 -14.81
C ASP A 125 -26.66 -2.90 -13.29
N ARG A 126 -25.53 -2.39 -12.80
CA ARG A 126 -25.26 -2.20 -11.37
C ARG A 126 -25.42 -3.47 -10.51
N GLY A 127 -25.24 -4.65 -11.10
CA GLY A 127 -25.35 -5.94 -10.41
C GLY A 127 -26.79 -6.44 -10.21
N GLN A 128 -27.80 -5.83 -10.85
CA GLN A 128 -29.19 -6.29 -10.75
C GLN A 128 -29.38 -7.73 -11.23
N PHE A 129 -28.73 -8.11 -12.32
CA PHE A 129 -28.74 -9.48 -12.84
C PHE A 129 -28.17 -10.44 -11.81
N LEU A 130 -26.98 -10.15 -11.26
CA LEU A 130 -26.33 -11.01 -10.26
C LEU A 130 -27.16 -11.13 -8.98
N ALA A 131 -27.83 -10.06 -8.55
CA ALA A 131 -28.73 -10.08 -7.39
C ALA A 131 -29.98 -10.94 -7.61
N SER A 132 -30.40 -11.14 -8.86
CA SER A 132 -31.55 -11.99 -9.21
C SER A 132 -31.20 -13.48 -9.27
N LEU A 133 -29.91 -13.82 -9.34
CA LEU A 133 -29.48 -15.21 -9.44
C LEU A 133 -29.57 -15.92 -8.08
N PRO A 134 -30.00 -17.19 -8.06
CA PRO A 134 -29.97 -17.98 -6.83
C PRO A 134 -28.53 -18.16 -6.35
N VAL A 135 -28.27 -17.88 -5.07
CA VAL A 135 -26.95 -18.10 -4.46
C VAL A 135 -26.68 -19.61 -4.39
N PRO A 136 -25.60 -20.13 -5.01
CA PRO A 136 -25.27 -21.55 -4.94
C PRO A 136 -25.04 -21.96 -3.49
N ARG A 137 -25.76 -22.99 -3.02
CA ARG A 137 -25.60 -23.52 -1.66
C ARG A 137 -24.31 -24.30 -1.47
N ALA A 138 -23.72 -24.79 -2.56
CA ALA A 138 -22.43 -25.45 -2.62
C ALA A 138 -21.78 -25.12 -3.97
N GLY A 139 -20.49 -24.76 -3.96
CA GLY A 139 -19.71 -24.40 -5.14
C GLY A 139 -19.15 -22.98 -5.10
N SER A 140 -18.43 -22.61 -6.15
CA SER A 140 -17.88 -21.27 -6.37
C SER A 140 -18.38 -20.73 -7.72
N PHE A 141 -18.58 -19.41 -7.80
CA PHE A 141 -18.84 -18.72 -9.06
C PHE A 141 -17.76 -17.65 -9.29
N TYR A 142 -17.48 -17.37 -10.55
CA TYR A 142 -16.48 -16.39 -10.96
C TYR A 142 -17.15 -15.39 -11.90
N ILE A 143 -16.79 -14.11 -11.76
CA ILE A 143 -17.28 -13.04 -12.65
C ILE A 143 -16.14 -12.71 -13.61
N LEU A 144 -16.37 -12.94 -14.90
CA LEU A 144 -15.44 -12.58 -15.96
C LEU A 144 -15.89 -11.26 -16.59
N LEU A 145 -15.06 -10.23 -16.45
CA LEU A 145 -15.24 -8.96 -17.13
C LEU A 145 -14.39 -8.97 -18.41
N THR A 146 -15.03 -8.93 -19.56
CA THR A 146 -14.35 -8.80 -20.86
C THR A 146 -14.58 -7.40 -21.42
N SER A 147 -13.50 -6.72 -21.80
CA SER A 147 -13.58 -5.48 -22.56
C SER A 147 -13.40 -5.81 -24.05
N PRO A 148 -14.22 -5.26 -24.96
CA PRO A 148 -13.98 -5.42 -26.38
C PRO A 148 -12.64 -4.76 -26.75
N ILE A 149 -11.78 -5.50 -27.44
CA ILE A 149 -10.57 -4.94 -28.04
C ILE A 149 -11.04 -4.03 -29.17
N GLN A 150 -10.85 -2.71 -29.02
CA GLN A 150 -11.03 -1.80 -30.14
C GLN A 150 -9.88 -2.04 -31.11
N GLU A 151 -10.14 -2.73 -32.22
CA GLU A 151 -9.21 -2.76 -33.34
C GLU A 151 -9.10 -1.33 -33.88
N THR A 152 -7.95 -0.69 -33.65
CA THR A 152 -7.64 0.59 -34.29
C THR A 152 -7.38 0.33 -35.76
N ASN A 153 -8.42 0.50 -36.58
CA ASN A 153 -8.28 0.60 -38.04
C ASN A 153 -7.46 1.84 -38.37
N ASN A 154 -6.14 1.68 -38.44
CA ASN A 154 -5.27 2.64 -39.10
C ASN A 154 -5.46 2.48 -40.61
N GLU A 155 -6.41 3.20 -41.18
CA GLU A 155 -6.43 3.45 -42.63
C GLU A 155 -5.23 4.35 -42.96
N GLU A 156 -4.14 3.73 -43.42
CA GLU A 156 -3.04 4.42 -44.09
C GLU A 156 -3.60 5.15 -45.32
N LYS A 157 -3.60 6.48 -45.26
CA LYS A 157 -3.68 7.31 -46.48
C LYS A 157 -2.42 7.06 -47.30
N LYS A 158 -2.58 6.38 -48.44
CA LYS A 158 -1.59 6.39 -49.52
C LYS A 158 -1.67 7.74 -50.25
N ASP A 159 -0.56 8.48 -50.20
CA ASP A 159 -0.22 9.52 -51.17
C ASP A 159 0.14 8.91 -52.54
#